data_AF-A0A961KXS1-F1
#
_entry.id   AF-A0A961KXS1-F1
#
_cell.length_a   1.000
_cell.length_b   1.000
_cell.length_c   1.000
_cell.angle_alpha   90.00
_cell.angle_beta   90.00
_cell.angle_gamma   90.00
#
_symmetry.space_group_name_H-M   'P 1'
#
loop_
_entity.id
_entity.type
_entity.pdbx_description
1 polymer ?
#
loop_
_entity_poly.entity_id
_entity_poly.type
_entity_poly.pdbx_seq_one_letter_code
_entity_poly.pdbx_strand_id
1 'polypeptide(L)'
;MNKPGSGEYAIDSRSELPWQAVSLDVLREKYAKGAERDLDGAEMVRAVRRRVARALAAVEVEPERHETAFLEALEAGFIPGGRINSAAGADIRDVTLINCFVQPVGDSISDTVDGKPGIYIALREAAETM
;
A
#
# COMPACT_ATOMS: atom_id res chain seq x y z
N MET A 1 1.50 31.22 -4.00
CA MET A 1 1.82 30.12 -3.06
C MET A 1 1.06 30.36 -1.77
N ASN A 2 0.01 29.57 -1.49
CA ASN A 2 -0.67 29.59 -0.19
C ASN A 2 0.18 28.76 0.78
N LYS A 3 1.05 29.41 1.56
CA LYS A 3 1.62 28.75 2.74
C LYS A 3 0.56 28.76 3.84
N PRO A 4 0.20 27.61 4.43
CA PRO A 4 -0.63 27.62 5.63
C PRO A 4 0.10 28.40 6.73
N GLY A 5 -0.65 29.20 7.50
CA GLY A 5 -0.13 30.04 8.57
C GLY A 5 0.52 29.19 9.67
N SER A 6 1.47 29.79 10.40
CA SER A 6 2.26 29.18 11.48
C SER A 6 1.47 28.92 12.78
N GLY A 7 0.17 28.63 12.67
CA GLY A 7 -0.65 28.27 13.83
C GLY A 7 -0.34 26.83 14.25
N GLU A 8 -0.17 26.60 15.55
CA GLU A 8 -0.28 25.24 16.10
C GLU A 8 -1.69 24.72 15.80
N TYR A 9 -1.79 23.81 14.84
CA TYR A 9 -3.00 23.02 14.66
C TYR A 9 -3.06 22.02 15.82
N ALA A 10 -3.68 22.44 16.93
CA ALA A 10 -4.04 21.53 17.99
C ALA A 10 -5.06 20.52 17.41
N ILE A 11 -4.56 19.36 16.98
CA ILE A 11 -5.42 18.22 16.69
C ILE A 11 -5.96 17.76 18.04
N ASP A 12 -7.19 18.13 18.34
CA ASP A 12 -7.92 17.57 19.48
C ASP A 12 -8.08 16.06 19.24
N SER A 13 -7.17 15.29 19.84
CA SER A 13 -7.01 13.84 19.64
C SER A 13 -8.02 12.99 20.40
N ARG A 14 -9.12 13.57 20.91
CA ARG A 14 -9.95 12.92 21.94
C ARG A 14 -11.44 12.77 21.64
N SER A 15 -11.88 12.92 20.39
CA SER A 15 -13.12 12.27 19.97
C SER A 15 -12.77 11.02 19.16
N GLU A 16 -13.04 9.83 19.72
CA GLU A 16 -13.09 8.59 18.94
C GLU A 16 -14.28 8.71 18.00
N LEU A 17 -14.05 9.35 16.85
CA LEU A 17 -15.04 9.41 15.80
C LEU A 17 -15.31 7.97 15.35
N PRO A 18 -16.59 7.59 15.18
CA PRO A 18 -16.91 6.27 14.67
C PRO A 18 -16.31 6.10 13.27
N TRP A 19 -15.98 4.85 12.92
CA TRP A 19 -15.53 4.53 11.58
C TRP A 19 -16.55 4.98 10.54
N GLN A 20 -16.07 5.64 9.49
CA GLN A 20 -16.91 6.02 8.36
C GLN A 20 -17.32 4.75 7.61
N ALA A 21 -18.62 4.59 7.35
CA ALA A 21 -19.16 3.42 6.65
C ALA A 21 -18.44 3.15 5.31
N VAL A 22 -18.23 4.19 4.50
CA VAL A 22 -17.51 4.08 3.22
C VAL A 22 -16.09 3.54 3.37
N SER A 23 -15.39 3.87 4.46
CA SER A 23 -14.03 3.38 4.71
C SER A 23 -14.04 1.89 5.03
N LEU A 24 -15.04 1.42 5.78
CA LEU A 24 -15.22 -0.01 6.07
C LEU A 24 -15.63 -0.78 4.80
N ASP A 25 -16.50 -0.21 3.97
CA ASP A 25 -16.93 -0.82 2.70
C ASP A 25 -15.73 -0.99 1.75
N VAL A 26 -14.94 0.07 1.56
CA VAL A 26 -13.73 0.03 0.73
C VAL A 26 -12.70 -0.95 1.31
N LEU A 27 -12.53 -0.97 2.63
CA LEU A 27 -11.59 -1.87 3.29
C LEU A 27 -12.00 -3.34 3.07
N ARG A 28 -13.27 -3.65 3.24
CA ARG A 28 -13.83 -4.99 3.01
C ARG A 28 -13.69 -5.43 1.55
N GLU A 29 -14.04 -4.54 0.61
CA GLU A 29 -14.04 -4.87 -0.81
C GLU A 29 -12.61 -5.04 -1.36
N LYS A 30 -11.74 -4.07 -1.08
CA LYS A 30 -10.44 -3.95 -1.76
C LYS A 30 -9.30 -4.62 -0.99
N TYR A 31 -9.33 -4.59 0.34
CA TYR A 31 -8.14 -4.90 1.16
C TYR A 31 -8.29 -6.15 2.03
N ALA A 32 -9.46 -6.41 2.61
CA ALA A 32 -9.71 -7.61 3.41
C ALA A 32 -9.70 -8.88 2.53
N LYS A 33 -9.01 -9.93 2.99
CA LYS A 33 -8.86 -11.21 2.30
C LYS A 33 -9.33 -12.38 3.17
N GLY A 34 -9.92 -13.40 2.54
CA GLY A 34 -10.39 -14.60 3.24
C GLY A 34 -11.30 -14.25 4.43
N ALA A 35 -11.00 -14.84 5.59
CA ALA A 35 -11.75 -14.65 6.84
C ALA A 35 -11.72 -13.20 7.37
N GLU A 36 -10.82 -12.33 6.90
CA GLU A 36 -10.82 -10.91 7.28
C GLU A 36 -12.12 -10.21 6.82
N ARG A 37 -12.75 -10.70 5.75
CA ARG A 37 -13.98 -10.12 5.18
C ARG A 37 -15.22 -10.34 6.05
N ASP A 38 -15.18 -11.37 6.89
CA ASP A 38 -16.26 -11.75 7.80
C ASP A 38 -16.22 -10.93 9.10
N LEU A 39 -15.16 -10.15 9.32
CA LEU A 39 -15.02 -9.22 10.44
C LEU A 39 -15.66 -7.86 10.11
N ASP A 40 -15.83 -7.01 11.14
CA ASP A 40 -16.33 -5.65 10.97
C ASP A 40 -15.56 -4.62 11.81
N GLY A 41 -15.76 -3.33 11.48
CA GLY A 41 -15.23 -2.21 12.23
C GLY A 41 -13.73 -2.30 12.52
N ALA A 42 -13.35 -2.02 13.77
CA ALA A 42 -11.96 -2.03 14.21
C ALA A 42 -11.30 -3.42 14.13
N GLU A 43 -12.07 -4.50 14.27
CA GLU A 43 -11.52 -5.87 14.22
C GLU A 43 -11.06 -6.23 12.81
N MET A 44 -11.85 -5.87 11.79
CA MET A 44 -11.48 -6.03 10.38
C MET A 44 -10.22 -5.21 10.06
N VAL A 45 -10.17 -3.95 10.49
CA VAL A 45 -9.00 -3.08 10.26
C VAL A 45 -7.76 -3.69 10.90
N ARG A 46 -7.85 -4.16 12.14
CA ARG A 46 -6.73 -4.75 12.86
C ARG A 46 -6.27 -6.06 12.24
N ALA A 47 -7.18 -6.90 11.76
CA ALA A 47 -6.84 -8.14 11.06
C ALA A 47 -6.01 -7.87 9.80
N VAL A 48 -6.44 -6.92 8.96
CA VAL A 48 -5.69 -6.49 7.77
C VAL A 48 -4.30 -5.97 8.16
N ARG A 49 -4.22 -5.07 9.15
CA ARG A 49 -2.95 -4.52 9.62
C ARG A 49 -1.99 -5.60 10.14
N ARG A 50 -2.50 -6.59 10.88
CA ARG A 50 -1.69 -7.71 11.38
C ARG A 50 -1.15 -8.56 10.24
N ARG A 51 -1.97 -8.90 9.23
CA ARG A 51 -1.50 -9.64 8.06
C ARG A 51 -0.36 -8.89 7.36
N VAL A 52 -0.52 -7.59 7.15
CA VAL A 52 0.48 -6.74 6.50
C VAL A 52 1.76 -6.67 7.35
N ALA A 53 1.65 -6.40 8.65
CA ALA A 53 2.80 -6.33 9.57
C ALA A 53 3.60 -7.64 9.57
N ARG A 54 2.92 -8.78 9.72
CA ARG A 54 3.54 -10.11 9.67
C ARG A 54 4.23 -10.38 8.35
N ALA A 55 3.59 -10.03 7.24
CA ALA A 55 4.14 -10.25 5.90
C ALA A 55 5.41 -9.42 5.66
N LEU A 56 5.41 -8.16 6.09
CA LEU A 56 6.58 -7.28 5.97
C LEU A 56 7.71 -7.72 6.90
N ALA A 57 7.40 -8.17 8.11
CA ALA A 57 8.40 -8.64 9.08
C ALA A 57 9.03 -9.98 8.70
N ALA A 58 8.39 -10.79 7.87
CA ALA A 58 8.85 -12.14 7.52
C ALA A 58 10.21 -12.16 6.78
N VAL A 59 10.64 -11.05 6.20
CA VAL A 59 11.95 -10.94 5.51
C VAL A 59 13.05 -10.36 6.39
N GLU A 60 12.73 -9.95 7.62
CA GLU A 60 13.67 -9.33 8.55
C GLU A 60 14.45 -10.39 9.36
N VAL A 61 15.57 -9.97 9.96
CA VAL A 61 16.42 -10.85 10.78
C VAL A 61 15.72 -11.28 12.08
N GLU A 62 14.93 -10.39 12.70
CA GLU A 62 14.17 -10.64 13.92
C GLU A 62 12.64 -10.47 13.67
N PRO A 63 11.96 -11.37 12.95
CA PRO A 63 10.58 -11.15 12.49
C PRO A 63 9.59 -10.80 13.60
N GLU A 64 9.67 -11.45 14.77
CA GLU A 64 8.71 -11.21 15.87
C GLU A 64 8.82 -9.77 16.42
N ARG A 65 10.05 -9.26 16.53
CA ARG A 65 10.32 -7.88 16.97
C ARG A 65 9.82 -6.87 15.94
N HIS A 66 10.07 -7.13 14.65
CA HIS A 66 9.64 -6.25 13.58
C HIS A 66 8.13 -6.29 13.33
N GLU A 67 7.48 -7.44 13.47
CA GLU A 67 6.01 -7.55 13.36
C GLU A 67 5.33 -6.66 14.40
N THR A 68 5.83 -6.70 15.65
CA THR A 68 5.32 -5.87 16.74
C THR A 68 5.46 -4.39 16.41
N ALA A 69 6.67 -3.95 16.03
CA ALA A 69 6.94 -2.55 15.71
C ALA A 69 6.16 -2.06 14.47
N PHE A 70 6.00 -2.91 13.46
CA PHE A 70 5.23 -2.57 12.25
C PHE A 70 3.73 -2.47 12.55
N LEU A 71 3.18 -3.37 13.36
CA LEU A 71 1.78 -3.28 13.78
C LEU A 71 1.53 -2.00 14.58
N GLU A 72 2.41 -1.65 15.51
CA GLU A 72 2.33 -0.40 16.28
C GLU A 72 2.34 0.83 15.34
N ALA A 73 3.23 0.87 14.35
CA ALA A 73 3.27 1.96 13.38
C ALA A 73 1.97 2.06 12.55
N LEU A 74 1.42 0.93 12.09
CA LEU A 74 0.16 0.88 11.36
C LEU A 74 -1.03 1.33 12.22
N GLU A 75 -1.05 0.95 13.50
CA GLU A 75 -2.07 1.38 14.46
C GLU A 75 -1.94 2.86 14.80
N ALA A 76 -0.73 3.41 14.81
CA ALA A 76 -0.42 4.83 15.01
C ALA A 76 -0.69 5.72 13.77
N GLY A 77 -1.13 5.15 12.65
CA GLY A 77 -1.58 5.91 11.47
C GLY A 77 -0.63 5.91 10.27
N PHE A 78 0.45 5.14 10.29
CA PHE A 78 1.19 4.86 9.06
C PHE A 78 0.35 3.98 8.13
N ILE A 79 0.14 4.40 6.89
CA ILE A 79 -0.64 3.65 5.89
C ILE A 79 0.24 3.36 4.66
N PRO A 80 0.59 2.08 4.40
CA PRO A 80 1.41 1.73 3.25
C PRO A 80 0.64 1.82 1.94
N GLY A 81 1.33 1.68 0.80
CA GLY A 81 0.70 1.72 -0.52
C GLY A 81 -0.41 0.67 -0.69
N GLY A 82 -1.37 0.94 -1.59
CA GLY A 82 -2.55 0.09 -1.77
C GLY A 82 -2.22 -1.37 -2.16
N ARG A 83 -1.23 -1.59 -3.04
CA ARG A 83 -0.77 -2.95 -3.42
C ARG A 83 -0.20 -3.72 -2.22
N ILE A 84 0.50 -3.04 -1.29
CA ILE A 84 1.00 -3.64 -0.05
C ILE A 84 -0.17 -4.07 0.85
N ASN A 85 -1.10 -3.16 1.15
CA ASN A 85 -2.25 -3.48 2.01
C ASN A 85 -3.12 -4.61 1.43
N SER A 86 -3.28 -4.65 0.11
CA SER A 86 -4.10 -5.67 -0.55
C SER A 86 -3.41 -7.03 -0.60
N ALA A 87 -2.13 -7.09 -0.97
CA ALA A 87 -1.50 -8.36 -1.36
C ALA A 87 -0.50 -8.95 -0.36
N ALA A 88 0.12 -8.14 0.52
CA ALA A 88 1.15 -8.65 1.43
C ALA A 88 0.60 -9.75 2.34
N GLY A 89 1.17 -10.96 2.29
CA GLY A 89 0.72 -12.09 3.10
C GLY A 89 -0.62 -12.71 2.69
N ALA A 90 -1.14 -12.39 1.49
CA ALA A 90 -2.41 -12.91 0.98
C ALA A 90 -2.27 -14.13 0.02
N ASP A 91 -1.05 -14.69 -0.11
CA ASP A 91 -0.69 -15.78 -1.06
C ASP A 91 -1.14 -15.53 -2.51
N ILE A 92 -1.13 -14.25 -2.92
CA ILE A 92 -1.34 -13.85 -4.31
C ILE A 92 0.03 -13.82 -4.99
N ARG A 93 0.29 -14.79 -5.87
CA ARG A 93 1.65 -15.04 -6.41
C ARG A 93 2.01 -14.16 -7.61
N ASP A 94 1.02 -13.74 -8.39
CA ASP A 94 1.24 -13.00 -9.66
C ASP A 94 1.10 -11.48 -9.50
N VAL A 95 1.34 -10.95 -8.30
CA VAL A 95 1.23 -9.50 -8.03
C VAL A 95 2.50 -8.95 -7.39
N THR A 96 2.90 -7.77 -7.85
CA THR A 96 3.96 -6.99 -7.21
C THR A 96 3.39 -6.14 -6.07
N LEU A 97 4.18 -5.95 -5.01
CA LEU A 97 3.85 -4.99 -3.94
C LEU A 97 4.23 -3.55 -4.31
N ILE A 98 4.96 -3.35 -5.40
CA ILE A 98 5.41 -2.04 -5.90
C ILE A 98 4.28 -1.39 -6.71
N ASN A 99 4.03 -0.10 -6.44
CA ASN A 99 3.01 0.67 -7.16
C ASN A 99 3.60 1.51 -8.30
N CYS A 100 4.74 2.16 -8.07
CA CYS A 100 5.30 3.12 -9.00
C CYS A 100 6.50 2.54 -9.75
N PHE A 101 6.49 2.65 -11.07
CA PHE A 101 7.60 2.28 -11.95
C PHE A 101 7.99 3.49 -12.80
N VAL A 102 9.27 3.60 -13.10
CA VAL A 102 9.80 4.60 -14.03
C VAL A 102 10.55 3.85 -15.11
N GLN A 103 10.18 4.10 -16.36
CA GLN A 103 10.78 3.45 -17.51
C GLN A 103 11.44 4.47 -18.43
N PRO A 104 12.74 4.30 -18.78
CA PRO A 104 13.38 5.14 -19.77
C PRO A 104 12.87 4.83 -21.17
N VAL A 105 12.75 5.86 -22.01
CA VAL A 105 12.31 5.74 -23.42
C VAL A 105 13.40 6.35 -24.31
N GLY A 106 13.76 5.61 -25.36
CA GLY A 106 14.70 6.06 -26.38
C GLY A 106 14.04 7.02 -27.36
N ASP A 107 14.83 7.90 -27.98
CA ASP A 107 14.34 8.83 -29.00
C ASP A 107 14.16 8.12 -30.35
N SER A 108 13.27 7.13 -30.38
CA SER A 108 12.87 6.35 -31.54
C SER A 108 11.45 5.81 -31.37
N ILE A 109 10.76 5.59 -32.48
CA ILE A 109 9.42 5.00 -32.49
C ILE A 109 9.48 3.52 -32.07
N SER A 110 10.42 2.75 -32.65
CA SER A 110 10.45 1.29 -32.52
C SER A 110 11.83 0.72 -32.18
N ASP A 111 12.91 1.45 -32.44
CA ASP A 111 14.26 0.93 -32.28
C ASP A 111 14.79 1.17 -30.87
N THR A 112 15.74 0.34 -30.46
CA THR A 112 16.51 0.60 -29.25
C THR A 112 17.61 1.61 -29.56
N VAL A 113 17.63 2.73 -28.83
CA VAL A 113 18.64 3.79 -28.96
C VAL A 113 19.27 4.03 -27.61
N ASP A 114 20.61 4.01 -27.54
CA ASP A 114 21.38 4.17 -26.30
C ASP A 114 20.93 3.22 -25.17
N GLY A 115 20.56 1.99 -25.53
CA GLY A 115 20.08 0.97 -24.58
C GLY A 115 18.67 1.22 -24.04
N LYS A 116 17.92 2.18 -24.58
CA LYS A 116 16.53 2.49 -24.19
C LYS A 116 15.55 2.01 -25.27
N PRO A 117 14.43 1.37 -24.91
CA PRO A 117 13.43 0.94 -25.87
C PRO A 117 12.77 2.15 -26.54
N GLY A 118 12.45 2.04 -27.83
CA GLY A 118 11.62 3.01 -28.53
C GLY A 118 10.19 3.06 -27.95
N ILE A 119 9.45 4.11 -28.31
CA ILE A 119 8.15 4.45 -27.72
C ILE A 119 7.16 3.28 -27.73
N TYR A 120 7.01 2.55 -28.84
CA TYR A 120 6.04 1.45 -28.92
C TYR A 120 6.41 0.23 -28.09
N ILE A 121 7.70 -0.09 -28.01
CA ILE A 121 8.17 -1.17 -27.15
C ILE A 121 7.97 -0.78 -25.69
N ALA A 122 8.32 0.46 -25.33
CA ALA A 122 8.19 0.94 -23.97
C ALA A 122 6.73 0.98 -23.49
N LEU A 123 5.81 1.43 -24.34
CA LEU A 123 4.39 1.44 -24.02
C LEU A 123 3.84 0.03 -23.81
N ARG A 124 4.27 -0.93 -24.65
CA ARG A 124 3.87 -2.34 -24.51
C ARG A 124 4.36 -2.93 -23.19
N GLU A 125 5.62 -2.70 -22.83
CA GLU A 125 6.20 -3.16 -21.56
C GLU A 125 5.51 -2.52 -20.35
N ALA A 126 5.26 -1.21 -20.41
CA ALA A 126 4.54 -0.50 -19.35
C ALA A 126 3.15 -1.10 -19.11
N ALA A 127 2.45 -1.53 -20.17
CA ALA A 127 1.14 -2.17 -20.06
C ALA A 127 1.17 -3.53 -19.32
N GLU A 128 2.31 -4.22 -19.25
CA GLU A 128 2.45 -5.46 -18.46
C GLU A 128 2.56 -5.18 -16.95
N THR A 129 2.89 -3.95 -16.56
CA THR A 129 3.13 -3.56 -15.16
C THR A 129 1.96 -2.81 -14.50
N MET A 130 0.95 -2.44 -15.31
CA MET A 130 -0.29 -1.78 -14.87
C MET A 130 -1.24 -2.76 -14.18
#